data_AF-A0A4P5STY9-F1
#
_entry.id   AF-A0A4P5STY9-F1
#
_cell.length_a   1.000
_cell.length_b   1.000
_cell.length_c   1.000
_cell.angle_alpha   90.00
_cell.angle_beta   90.00
_cell.angle_gamma   90.00
#
_symmetry.space_group_name_H-M   'P 1'
#
loop_
_entity.id
_entity.type
_entity.pdbx_description
1 polymer ?
#
loop_
_entity_poly.entity_id
_entity_poly.type
_entity_poly.pdbx_seq_one_letter_code
_entity_poly.pdbx_strand_id
1 'polypeptide(L)'
;MNSSHERNLQAALEDLRRELRKTRFCVICSTLCLGGAGITALFAFASTRKGGVAGLGLSLALGVLGCLLLPRPRANPLQRLFELEDTRCVGVLLDALPVASGTMYEEAIRLLTHLLPKLDSSALLTHKQRKILCDALAHGNIIEDSAFLSAILDSLPVIGATRALPTVRILAERVALHPVEKAVRAKAQECLPVLEERARELREYASLLRPSDGREPPDVLLRPAPATFDSPNELLRAESSEPENKVVKL
;
A
#
# COMPACT_ATOMS: atom_id res chain seq x y z
N MET A 1 -2.81 -30.20 -7.63
CA MET A 1 -4.02 -29.35 -7.50
C MET A 1 -3.72 -27.84 -7.46
N ASN A 2 -2.49 -27.40 -7.17
CA ASN A 2 -2.18 -25.96 -7.03
C ASN A 2 -2.25 -25.14 -8.34
N SER A 3 -1.98 -25.74 -9.49
CA SER A 3 -1.92 -25.01 -10.77
C SER A 3 -3.26 -24.43 -11.23
N SER A 4 -4.38 -25.08 -10.92
CA SER A 4 -5.71 -24.53 -11.26
C SER A 4 -6.10 -23.37 -10.35
N HIS A 5 -5.76 -23.46 -9.07
CA HIS A 5 -6.04 -22.41 -8.08
C HIS A 5 -5.24 -21.14 -8.39
N GLU A 6 -3.95 -21.29 -8.72
CA GLU A 6 -3.10 -20.15 -9.09
C GLU A 6 -3.58 -19.45 -10.36
N ARG A 7 -4.04 -20.21 -11.37
CA ARG A 7 -4.62 -19.63 -12.59
C ARG A 7 -5.92 -18.86 -12.31
N ASN A 8 -6.80 -19.41 -11.48
CA ASN A 8 -8.06 -18.75 -11.10
C ASN A 8 -7.79 -17.45 -10.33
N LEU A 9 -6.83 -17.47 -9.41
CA LEU A 9 -6.38 -16.29 -8.68
C LEU A 9 -5.82 -15.23 -9.63
N GLN A 10 -4.89 -15.61 -10.53
CA GLN A 10 -4.31 -14.68 -11.49
C GLN A 10 -5.38 -14.06 -12.40
N ALA A 11 -6.32 -14.86 -12.90
CA ALA A 11 -7.44 -14.37 -13.72
C ALA A 11 -8.30 -13.36 -12.94
N ALA A 12 -8.65 -13.66 -11.69
CA ALA A 12 -9.42 -12.75 -10.85
C ALA A 12 -8.67 -11.43 -10.56
N LEU A 13 -7.36 -11.49 -10.32
CA LEU A 13 -6.53 -10.31 -10.11
C LEU A 13 -6.40 -9.46 -11.38
N GLU A 14 -6.27 -10.08 -12.55
CA GLU A 14 -6.23 -9.38 -13.83
C GLU A 14 -7.56 -8.71 -14.15
N ASP A 15 -8.68 -9.39 -13.90
CA ASP A 15 -10.02 -8.82 -14.04
C ASP A 15 -10.21 -7.63 -13.10
N LEU A 16 -9.79 -7.73 -11.84
CA LEU A 16 -9.85 -6.62 -10.89
C LEU A 16 -9.00 -5.43 -11.35
N ARG A 17 -7.76 -5.67 -11.80
CA ARG A 17 -6.87 -4.62 -12.34
C ARG A 17 -7.43 -3.99 -13.62
N ARG A 18 -8.14 -4.76 -14.44
CA ARG A 18 -8.81 -4.26 -15.65
C ARG A 18 -10.00 -3.39 -15.28
N GLU A 19 -10.83 -3.82 -14.33
CA GLU A 19 -11.94 -3.00 -13.84
C GLU A 19 -11.47 -1.70 -13.19
N LEU A 20 -10.42 -1.74 -12.36
CA LEU A 20 -9.83 -0.53 -11.75
C LEU A 20 -9.30 0.47 -12.80
N ARG A 21 -8.73 -0.03 -13.91
CA ARG A 21 -8.32 0.83 -15.02
C ARG A 21 -9.52 1.46 -15.73
N LYS A 22 -10.60 0.69 -15.90
CA LYS A 22 -11.85 1.21 -16.50
C LYS A 22 -12.49 2.26 -15.62
N THR A 23 -12.61 2.04 -14.31
CA THR A 23 -13.18 3.04 -13.40
C THR A 23 -12.35 4.31 -13.37
N ARG A 24 -11.01 4.21 -13.30
CA ARG A 24 -10.15 5.41 -13.41
C ARG A 24 -10.36 6.16 -14.71
N PHE A 25 -10.38 5.46 -15.83
CA PHE A 25 -10.62 6.08 -17.13
C PHE A 25 -12.01 6.71 -17.21
N CYS A 26 -13.02 6.04 -16.66
CA CYS A 26 -14.40 6.53 -16.68
C CYS A 26 -14.60 7.76 -15.79
N VAL A 27 -13.96 7.81 -14.61
CA VAL A 27 -13.97 9.01 -13.75
C VAL A 27 -13.33 10.18 -14.49
N ILE A 28 -12.13 9.98 -15.08
CA ILE A 28 -11.44 11.03 -15.85
C ILE A 28 -12.31 11.50 -17.02
N CYS A 29 -12.87 10.58 -17.82
CA CYS A 29 -13.76 10.93 -18.92
C CYS A 29 -15.03 11.66 -18.45
N SER A 30 -15.67 11.21 -17.38
CA SER A 30 -16.88 11.86 -16.86
C SER A 30 -16.59 13.29 -16.37
N THR A 31 -15.45 13.51 -15.70
CA THR A 31 -15.02 14.85 -15.28
C THR A 31 -14.71 15.74 -16.47
N LEU A 32 -14.08 15.22 -17.52
CA LEU A 32 -13.82 15.96 -18.76
C LEU A 32 -15.11 16.29 -19.52
N CYS A 33 -16.06 15.36 -19.59
CA CYS A 33 -17.37 15.58 -20.22
C CYS A 33 -18.18 16.64 -19.47
N LEU A 34 -18.22 16.58 -18.13
CA LEU A 34 -18.90 17.60 -17.31
C LEU A 34 -18.23 18.97 -17.45
N GLY A 35 -16.89 19.02 -17.46
CA GLY A 35 -16.14 20.25 -17.71
C GLY A 35 -16.43 20.83 -19.09
N GLY A 36 -16.43 20.00 -20.13
CA GLY A 36 -16.75 20.42 -21.50
C GLY A 36 -18.20 20.89 -21.68
N ALA A 37 -19.16 20.20 -21.05
CA ALA A 37 -20.56 20.63 -21.02
C ALA A 37 -20.74 21.98 -20.32
N GLY A 38 -20.00 22.23 -19.23
CA GLY A 38 -19.98 23.51 -18.54
C GLY A 38 -19.44 24.64 -19.41
N ILE A 39 -18.30 24.43 -20.07
CA ILE A 39 -17.68 25.43 -20.95
C ILE A 39 -18.58 25.75 -22.15
N THR A 40 -19.17 24.73 -22.78
CA THR A 40 -20.09 24.93 -23.91
C THR A 40 -21.37 25.63 -23.50
N ALA A 41 -21.93 25.34 -22.32
CA ALA A 41 -23.08 26.05 -21.77
C ALA A 41 -22.76 27.53 -21.48
N LEU A 42 -21.57 27.83 -20.95
CA LEU A 42 -21.11 29.19 -20.66
C LEU A 42 -20.90 29.99 -21.96
N PHE A 43 -20.32 29.35 -22.98
CA PHE A 43 -20.17 29.94 -24.31
C PHE A 43 -21.53 30.17 -24.99
N ALA A 44 -22.45 29.21 -24.88
CA ALA A 44 -23.81 29.36 -25.37
C ALA A 44 -24.50 30.55 -24.68
N PHE A 45 -24.45 30.65 -23.35
CA PHE A 45 -25.01 31.75 -22.58
C PHE A 45 -24.44 33.12 -22.99
N ALA A 46 -23.13 33.21 -23.22
CA ALA A 46 -22.48 34.43 -23.69
C ALA A 46 -22.89 34.81 -25.14
N SER A 47 -23.09 33.82 -26.01
CA SER A 47 -23.46 34.02 -27.42
C SER A 47 -24.95 34.38 -27.63
N THR A 48 -25.80 34.11 -26.63
CA THR A 48 -27.25 34.27 -26.77
C THR A 48 -27.70 35.69 -26.49
N ARG A 49 -27.44 36.59 -27.45
CA ARG A 49 -28.28 37.78 -27.62
C ARG A 49 -29.55 37.50 -28.45
N LYS A 50 -29.65 36.40 -29.23
CA LYS A 50 -30.85 36.09 -30.06
C LYS A 50 -31.19 34.60 -30.37
N GLY A 51 -30.70 33.57 -29.65
CA GLY A 51 -30.95 32.17 -30.07
C GLY A 51 -30.84 31.04 -29.03
N GLY A 52 -31.27 31.24 -27.78
CA GLY A 52 -30.86 30.42 -26.63
C GLY A 52 -31.45 29.01 -26.44
N VAL A 53 -32.45 28.57 -27.20
CA VAL A 53 -33.17 27.33 -26.87
C VAL A 53 -32.53 26.06 -27.43
N ALA A 54 -31.84 26.15 -28.58
CA ALA A 54 -31.27 24.97 -29.25
C ALA A 54 -30.02 24.42 -28.55
N GLY A 55 -29.22 25.28 -27.89
CA GLY A 55 -27.97 24.87 -27.24
C GLY A 55 -28.17 24.03 -25.98
N LEU A 56 -29.25 24.27 -25.23
CA LEU A 56 -29.54 23.55 -23.99
C LEU A 56 -29.89 22.07 -24.25
N GLY A 57 -30.63 21.78 -25.33
CA GLY A 57 -31.02 20.42 -25.68
C GLY A 57 -29.83 19.52 -26.02
N LEU A 58 -28.85 20.03 -26.76
CA LEU A 58 -27.66 19.26 -27.15
C LEU A 58 -26.77 18.92 -25.94
N SER A 59 -26.61 19.86 -25.01
CA SER A 59 -25.82 19.64 -23.79
C SER A 59 -26.44 18.55 -22.90
N LEU A 60 -27.77 18.60 -22.70
CA LEU A 60 -28.49 17.58 -21.94
C LEU A 60 -28.41 16.20 -22.61
N ALA A 61 -28.58 16.14 -23.94
CA ALA A 61 -28.49 14.88 -24.69
C ALA A 61 -27.10 14.24 -24.57
N LEU A 62 -26.03 15.03 -24.68
CA LEU A 62 -24.65 14.56 -24.48
C LEU A 62 -24.39 14.10 -23.05
N GLY A 63 -24.94 14.81 -22.05
CA GLY A 63 -24.86 14.41 -20.64
C GLY A 63 -25.54 13.07 -20.38
N VAL A 64 -26.76 12.87 -20.87
CA VAL A 64 -27.51 11.61 -20.71
C VAL A 64 -26.83 10.47 -21.44
N LEU A 65 -26.33 10.70 -22.66
CA LEU A 65 -25.60 9.68 -23.42
C LEU A 65 -24.30 9.27 -22.69
N GLY A 66 -23.58 10.23 -22.11
CA GLY A 66 -22.43 9.96 -21.25
C GLY A 66 -22.81 9.11 -20.03
N CYS A 67 -23.95 9.40 -19.39
CA CYS A 67 -24.44 8.62 -18.26
C CYS A 67 -24.87 7.19 -18.66
N LEU A 68 -25.42 6.99 -19.85
CA LEU A 68 -25.84 5.67 -20.33
C LEU A 68 -24.67 4.80 -20.80
N LEU A 69 -23.57 5.42 -21.24
CA LEU A 69 -22.35 4.72 -21.62
C LEU A 69 -21.45 4.35 -20.43
N LEU A 70 -21.78 4.80 -19.21
CA LEU A 70 -21.10 4.34 -17.99
C LEU A 70 -21.27 2.82 -17.88
N PRO A 71 -20.17 2.05 -17.90
CA PRO A 71 -20.26 0.60 -17.77
C PRO A 71 -20.95 0.26 -16.45
N ARG A 72 -22.07 -0.46 -16.54
CA ARG A 72 -22.75 -0.97 -15.36
C ARG A 72 -21.76 -1.85 -14.58
N PRO A 73 -21.63 -1.68 -13.25
CA PRO A 73 -20.77 -2.53 -12.44
C PRO A 73 -21.23 -3.99 -12.63
N ARG A 74 -20.40 -4.80 -13.28
CA ARG A 74 -20.62 -6.25 -13.37
C ARG A 74 -20.33 -6.87 -12.00
N ALA A 75 -20.92 -8.04 -11.76
CA ALA A 75 -20.82 -8.82 -10.52
C ALA A 75 -19.45 -8.71 -9.83
N ASN A 76 -19.47 -8.45 -8.52
CA ASN A 76 -18.31 -8.00 -7.75
C ASN A 76 -17.14 -8.98 -7.86
N PRO A 77 -16.03 -8.63 -8.55
CA PRO A 77 -14.83 -9.47 -8.60
C PRO A 77 -14.24 -9.71 -7.20
N LEU A 78 -14.55 -8.82 -6.25
CA LEU A 78 -14.22 -8.96 -4.84
C LEU A 78 -14.86 -10.21 -4.19
N GLN A 79 -16.06 -10.60 -4.62
CA GLN A 79 -16.74 -11.77 -4.08
C GLN A 79 -16.00 -13.07 -4.42
N ARG A 80 -15.42 -13.17 -5.63
CA ARG A 80 -14.59 -14.32 -6.01
C ARG A 80 -13.25 -14.34 -5.26
N LEU A 81 -12.70 -13.18 -4.95
CA LEU A 81 -11.49 -13.08 -4.12
C LEU A 81 -11.78 -13.45 -2.66
N PHE A 82 -13.00 -13.19 -2.17
CA PHE A 82 -13.45 -13.59 -0.84
C PHE A 82 -13.41 -15.11 -0.66
N GLU A 83 -13.88 -15.86 -1.66
CA GLU A 83 -13.91 -17.33 -1.60
C GLU A 83 -12.51 -17.96 -1.50
N LEU A 84 -11.47 -17.26 -1.93
CA LEU A 84 -10.11 -17.79 -1.97
C LEU A 84 -9.31 -17.53 -0.69
N GLU A 85 -9.74 -16.56 0.16
CA GLU A 85 -9.06 -16.11 1.39
C GLU A 85 -7.53 -15.97 1.31
N ASP A 86 -6.99 -15.74 0.11
CA ASP A 86 -5.54 -15.78 -0.12
C ASP A 86 -4.89 -14.45 0.30
N THR A 87 -3.90 -14.52 1.18
CA THR A 87 -3.12 -13.37 1.68
C THR A 87 -2.39 -12.62 0.56
N ARG A 88 -2.14 -13.27 -0.58
CA ARG A 88 -1.56 -12.65 -1.78
C ARG A 88 -2.46 -11.57 -2.38
N CYS A 89 -3.77 -11.62 -2.11
CA CYS A 89 -4.73 -10.61 -2.60
C CYS A 89 -4.60 -9.26 -1.88
N VAL A 90 -4.03 -9.23 -0.67
CA VAL A 90 -3.99 -8.03 0.18
C VAL A 90 -3.33 -6.86 -0.55
N GLY A 91 -2.22 -7.09 -1.25
CA GLY A 91 -1.55 -6.04 -2.00
C GLY A 91 -2.44 -5.41 -3.07
N VAL A 92 -3.20 -6.23 -3.81
CA VAL A 92 -4.09 -5.74 -4.88
C VAL A 92 -5.31 -5.02 -4.31
N LEU A 93 -5.87 -5.51 -3.21
CA LEU A 93 -6.94 -4.84 -2.48
C LEU A 93 -6.49 -3.46 -1.95
N LEU A 94 -5.29 -3.38 -1.39
CA LEU A 94 -4.73 -2.11 -0.93
C LEU A 94 -4.48 -1.12 -2.09
N ASP A 95 -4.02 -1.61 -3.25
CA ASP A 95 -3.86 -0.75 -4.44
C ASP A 95 -5.20 -0.27 -5.02
N ALA A 96 -6.28 -1.04 -4.78
CA ALA A 96 -7.64 -0.71 -5.19
C ALA A 96 -8.31 0.30 -4.26
N LEU A 97 -7.98 0.27 -2.97
CA LEU A 97 -8.64 1.05 -1.91
C LEU A 97 -8.77 2.55 -2.21
N PRO A 98 -7.74 3.26 -2.72
CA PRO A 98 -7.86 4.70 -3.02
C PRO A 98 -8.83 5.05 -4.16
N VAL A 99 -9.21 4.06 -4.97
CA VAL A 99 -10.13 4.22 -6.10
C VAL A 99 -11.51 3.67 -5.78
N ALA A 100 -11.61 2.78 -4.80
CA ALA A 100 -12.86 2.17 -4.39
C ALA A 100 -13.77 3.24 -3.75
N SER A 101 -15.06 3.15 -4.06
CA SER A 101 -16.10 4.01 -3.48
C SER A 101 -17.38 3.22 -3.23
N GLY A 102 -18.20 3.70 -2.28
CA GLY A 102 -19.46 3.06 -1.90
C GLY A 102 -19.28 1.59 -1.49
N THR A 103 -20.12 0.71 -2.05
CA THR A 103 -20.14 -0.72 -1.71
C THR A 103 -18.80 -1.43 -1.98
N MET A 104 -18.06 -1.00 -3.00
CA MET A 104 -16.74 -1.60 -3.31
C MET A 104 -15.72 -1.30 -2.22
N TYR A 105 -15.78 -0.10 -1.62
CA TYR A 105 -14.90 0.28 -0.52
C TYR A 105 -15.23 -0.51 0.74
N GLU A 106 -16.52 -0.63 1.09
CA GLU A 106 -16.99 -1.41 2.24
C GLU A 106 -16.59 -2.89 2.12
N GLU A 107 -16.77 -3.50 0.94
CA GLU A 107 -16.36 -4.89 0.71
C GLU A 107 -14.84 -5.08 0.80
N ALA A 108 -14.06 -4.15 0.22
CA ALA A 108 -12.61 -4.18 0.30
C ALA A 108 -12.12 -4.04 1.74
N ILE A 109 -12.71 -3.14 2.53
CA ILE A 109 -12.40 -2.98 3.96
C ILE A 109 -12.73 -4.24 4.73
N ARG A 110 -13.91 -4.82 4.53
CA ARG A 110 -14.32 -6.05 5.21
C ARG A 110 -13.32 -7.18 4.94
N LEU A 111 -12.92 -7.33 3.68
CA LEU A 111 -11.91 -8.31 3.27
C LEU A 111 -10.55 -8.05 3.92
N LEU A 112 -10.04 -6.82 3.84
CA LEU A 112 -8.77 -6.46 4.43
C LEU A 112 -8.76 -6.65 5.95
N THR A 113 -9.87 -6.36 6.62
CA THR A 113 -10.04 -6.58 8.07
C THR A 113 -9.82 -8.04 8.46
N HIS A 114 -10.27 -8.99 7.63
CA HIS A 114 -10.09 -10.42 7.87
C HIS A 114 -8.72 -10.95 7.42
N LEU A 115 -8.14 -10.38 6.36
CA LEU A 115 -6.89 -10.88 5.77
C LEU A 115 -5.62 -10.30 6.40
N LEU A 116 -5.66 -9.05 6.89
CA LEU A 116 -4.48 -8.37 7.47
C LEU A 116 -3.88 -9.12 8.68
N PRO A 117 -4.67 -9.62 9.64
CA PRO A 117 -4.12 -10.35 10.79
C PRO A 117 -3.51 -11.71 10.40
N LYS A 118 -3.85 -12.25 9.23
CA LYS A 118 -3.31 -13.52 8.71
C LYS A 118 -2.00 -13.34 7.93
N LEU A 119 -1.45 -12.12 7.87
CA LEU A 119 -0.18 -11.87 7.18
C LEU A 119 1.00 -12.38 8.01
N ASP A 120 1.70 -13.40 7.48
CA ASP A 120 2.88 -13.96 8.15
C ASP A 120 4.17 -13.16 7.89
N SER A 121 4.22 -12.36 6.82
CA SER A 121 5.45 -11.71 6.38
C SER A 121 5.25 -10.31 5.82
N SER A 122 6.16 -9.41 6.21
CA SER A 122 6.27 -8.05 5.68
C SER A 122 6.67 -7.98 4.21
N ALA A 123 7.20 -9.08 3.63
CA ALA A 123 7.69 -9.14 2.25
C ALA A 123 6.56 -9.05 1.21
N LEU A 124 5.31 -9.32 1.60
CA LEU A 124 4.16 -9.29 0.69
C LEU A 124 3.72 -7.86 0.34
N LEU A 125 4.07 -6.87 1.16
CA LEU A 125 3.60 -5.49 0.98
C LEU A 125 4.69 -4.57 0.44
N THR A 126 4.35 -3.86 -0.63
CA THR A 126 5.20 -2.81 -1.19
C THR A 126 5.22 -1.59 -0.29
N HIS A 127 6.23 -0.72 -0.46
CA HIS A 127 6.32 0.54 0.27
C HIS A 127 5.07 1.42 0.08
N LYS A 128 4.53 1.46 -1.14
CA LYS A 128 3.31 2.17 -1.48
C LYS A 128 2.10 1.64 -0.71
N GLN A 129 1.92 0.32 -0.64
CA GLN A 129 0.81 -0.30 0.09
C GLN A 129 0.91 -0.06 1.60
N ARG A 130 2.14 -0.11 2.16
CA ARG A 130 2.37 0.29 3.56
C ARG A 130 1.98 1.74 3.82
N LYS A 131 2.28 2.64 2.89
CA LYS A 131 1.85 4.05 2.99
C LYS A 131 0.32 4.16 3.01
N ILE A 132 -0.39 3.42 2.17
CA ILE A 132 -1.87 3.41 2.15
C ILE A 132 -2.43 2.98 3.50
N LEU A 133 -1.85 1.95 4.14
CA LEU A 133 -2.25 1.54 5.50
C LEU A 133 -1.99 2.63 6.55
N CYS A 134 -0.83 3.30 6.50
CA CYS A 134 -0.54 4.42 7.38
C CYS A 134 -1.50 5.60 7.16
N ASP A 135 -1.81 5.90 5.90
CA ASP A 135 -2.74 6.96 5.53
C ASP A 135 -4.17 6.64 6.01
N ALA A 136 -4.57 5.36 5.96
CA ALA A 136 -5.84 4.88 6.51
C ALA A 136 -5.91 5.02 8.05
N LEU A 137 -4.82 4.75 8.77
CA LEU A 137 -4.76 5.01 10.22
C LEU A 137 -4.85 6.51 10.55
N ALA A 138 -4.27 7.37 9.71
CA ALA A 138 -4.23 8.80 9.96
C ALA A 138 -5.55 9.52 9.66
N HIS A 139 -6.27 9.08 8.62
CA HIS A 139 -7.45 9.77 8.08
C HIS A 139 -8.74 8.94 8.15
N GLY A 140 -8.67 7.68 8.58
CA GLY A 140 -9.82 6.78 8.64
C GLY A 140 -10.87 7.23 9.66
N ASN A 141 -12.13 6.91 9.38
CA ASN A 141 -13.22 7.20 10.30
C ASN A 141 -13.21 6.18 11.44
N ILE A 142 -12.76 6.57 12.64
CA ILE A 142 -12.60 5.64 13.77
C ILE A 142 -13.92 4.94 14.13
N ILE A 143 -15.07 5.58 13.92
CA ILE A 143 -16.37 5.01 14.27
C ILE A 143 -16.75 3.92 13.27
N GLU A 144 -16.67 4.22 11.97
CA GLU A 144 -17.08 3.33 10.89
C GLU A 144 -16.05 2.22 10.64
N ASP A 145 -14.76 2.57 10.65
CA ASP A 145 -13.65 1.69 10.27
C ASP A 145 -12.95 1.04 11.47
N SER A 146 -13.55 1.06 12.67
CA SER A 146 -12.89 0.60 13.90
C SER A 146 -12.28 -0.80 13.83
N ALA A 147 -13.02 -1.77 13.25
CA ALA A 147 -12.55 -3.14 13.07
C ALA A 147 -11.35 -3.20 12.12
N PHE A 148 -11.40 -2.42 11.04
CA PHE A 148 -10.32 -2.32 10.07
C PHE A 148 -9.08 -1.68 10.68
N LEU A 149 -9.22 -0.55 11.38
CA LEU A 149 -8.12 0.11 12.07
C LEU A 149 -7.47 -0.82 13.11
N SER A 150 -8.29 -1.60 13.85
CA SER A 150 -7.79 -2.59 14.80
C SER A 150 -6.99 -3.70 14.10
N ALA A 151 -7.47 -4.21 12.96
CA ALA A 151 -6.75 -5.19 12.15
C ALA A 151 -5.44 -4.62 11.59
N ILE A 152 -5.40 -3.35 11.20
CA ILE A 152 -4.15 -2.69 10.80
C ILE A 152 -3.20 -2.66 12.00
N LEU A 153 -3.63 -2.18 13.16
CA LEU A 153 -2.81 -2.08 14.37
C LEU A 153 -2.23 -3.44 14.80
N ASP A 154 -3.01 -4.52 14.73
CA ASP A 154 -2.56 -5.88 15.01
C ASP A 154 -1.52 -6.38 13.99
N SER A 155 -1.59 -5.94 12.73
CA SER A 155 -0.68 -6.35 11.66
C SER A 155 0.61 -5.51 11.57
N LEU A 156 0.63 -4.28 12.11
CA LEU A 156 1.78 -3.37 12.02
C LEU A 156 3.10 -3.97 12.58
N PRO A 157 3.11 -4.70 13.71
CA PRO A 157 4.31 -5.33 14.23
C PRO A 157 4.94 -6.30 13.23
N VAL A 158 4.12 -7.08 12.51
CA VAL A 158 4.59 -8.05 11.52
C VAL A 158 5.09 -7.35 10.26
N ILE A 159 4.36 -6.33 9.80
CA ILE A 159 4.70 -5.56 8.59
C ILE A 159 5.98 -4.74 8.78
N GLY A 160 6.30 -4.33 10.02
CA GLY A 160 7.49 -3.54 10.34
C GLY A 160 7.40 -2.08 9.87
N ALA A 161 6.18 -1.51 9.83
CA ALA A 161 5.94 -0.16 9.32
C ALA A 161 6.25 0.93 10.38
N THR A 162 7.54 1.15 10.67
CA THR A 162 7.98 2.15 11.67
C THR A 162 7.57 3.59 11.36
N ARG A 163 7.24 3.90 10.09
CA ARG A 163 6.69 5.20 9.70
C ARG A 163 5.30 5.48 10.29
N ALA A 164 4.58 4.45 10.75
CA ALA A 164 3.28 4.59 11.40
C ALA A 164 3.38 5.06 12.85
N LEU A 165 4.57 5.03 13.46
CA LEU A 165 4.77 5.29 14.90
C LEU A 165 4.17 6.63 15.37
N PRO A 166 4.35 7.77 14.66
CA PRO A 166 3.74 9.03 15.08
C PRO A 166 2.20 8.95 15.13
N THR A 167 1.59 8.33 14.12
CA THR A 167 0.13 8.15 14.04
C THR A 167 -0.37 7.22 15.15
N VAL A 168 0.31 6.11 15.39
CA VAL A 168 -0.07 5.16 16.46
C VAL A 168 0.04 5.81 17.84
N ARG A 169 1.07 6.63 18.08
CA ARG A 169 1.21 7.39 19.33
C ARG A 169 0.06 8.36 19.54
N ILE A 170 -0.32 9.13 18.51
CA ILE A 170 -1.47 10.04 18.55
C ILE A 170 -2.75 9.26 18.89
N LEU A 171 -2.97 8.09 18.26
CA LEU A 171 -4.14 7.25 18.54
C LEU A 171 -4.14 6.71 19.98
N ALA A 172 -2.97 6.32 20.51
CA ALA A 172 -2.81 5.82 21.87
C ALA A 172 -3.04 6.89 22.95
N GLU A 173 -2.67 8.14 22.68
CA GLU A 173 -2.79 9.28 23.59
C GLU A 173 -4.15 9.99 23.49
N ARG A 174 -4.90 9.78 22.41
CA ARG A 174 -6.18 10.45 22.17
C ARG A 174 -7.21 10.15 23.27
N VAL A 175 -7.99 11.18 23.64
CA VAL A 175 -9.15 11.01 24.52
C VAL A 175 -10.25 10.30 23.74
N ALA A 176 -10.61 9.10 24.20
CA ALA A 176 -11.64 8.25 23.59
C ALA A 176 -12.93 8.35 24.41
N LEU A 177 -13.97 8.93 23.82
CA LEU A 177 -15.27 9.11 24.47
C LEU A 177 -16.16 7.89 24.23
N HIS A 178 -16.14 7.36 23.01
CA HIS A 178 -16.97 6.22 22.64
C HIS A 178 -16.31 4.87 22.97
N PRO A 179 -17.09 3.82 23.28
CA PRO A 179 -16.55 2.47 23.52
C PRO A 179 -15.70 1.94 22.37
N VAL A 180 -16.11 2.25 21.14
CA VAL A 180 -15.40 1.86 19.90
C VAL A 180 -14.02 2.53 19.81
N GLU A 181 -13.94 3.83 20.08
CA GLU A 181 -12.67 4.56 20.12
C GLU A 181 -11.75 4.03 21.23
N LYS A 182 -12.33 3.64 22.38
CA LYS A 182 -11.56 3.07 23.50
C LYS A 182 -10.91 1.74 23.10
N ALA A 183 -11.59 0.92 22.30
CA ALA A 183 -11.04 -0.34 21.80
C ALA A 183 -9.87 -0.09 20.83
N VAL A 184 -10.02 0.83 19.88
CA VAL A 184 -8.93 1.20 18.94
C VAL A 184 -7.75 1.80 19.69
N ARG A 185 -8.00 2.67 20.69
CA ARG A 185 -6.96 3.23 21.55
C ARG A 185 -6.21 2.15 22.33
N ALA A 186 -6.92 1.19 22.92
CA ALA A 186 -6.30 0.08 23.64
C ALA A 186 -5.37 -0.72 22.72
N LYS A 187 -5.81 -1.04 21.51
CA LYS A 187 -4.98 -1.68 20.48
C LYS A 187 -3.76 -0.86 20.09
N ALA A 188 -3.91 0.47 19.96
CA ALA A 188 -2.78 1.34 19.68
C ALA A 188 -1.76 1.36 20.83
N GLN A 189 -2.23 1.35 22.08
CA GLN A 189 -1.39 1.28 23.28
C GLN A 189 -0.63 -0.05 23.37
N GLU A 190 -1.27 -1.17 23.03
CA GLU A 190 -0.64 -2.50 22.97
C GLU A 190 0.44 -2.57 21.87
N CYS A 191 0.18 -1.98 20.71
CA CYS A 191 1.08 -2.01 19.55
C CYS A 191 2.30 -1.09 19.71
N LEU A 192 2.14 0.05 20.39
CA LEU A 192 3.16 1.08 20.53
C LEU A 192 4.54 0.59 21.02
N PRO A 193 4.66 -0.15 22.15
CA PRO A 193 5.98 -0.57 22.65
C PRO A 193 6.71 -1.49 21.66
N VAL A 194 5.99 -2.36 20.94
CA VAL A 194 6.57 -3.27 19.96
C VAL A 194 7.13 -2.50 18.76
N LEU A 195 6.42 -1.47 18.31
CA LEU A 195 6.88 -0.60 17.22
C LEU A 195 8.06 0.28 17.63
N GLU A 196 8.08 0.78 18.87
CA GLU A 196 9.18 1.56 19.42
C GLU A 196 10.46 0.74 19.54
N GLU A 197 10.36 -0.49 20.04
CA GLU A 197 11.47 -1.44 20.11
C GLU A 197 12.06 -1.69 18.73
N ARG A 198 11.20 -2.02 17.76
CA ARG A 198 11.63 -2.31 16.39
C ARG A 198 12.24 -1.08 15.71
N ALA A 199 11.75 0.12 16.02
CA ALA A 199 12.34 1.36 15.53
C ALA A 199 13.71 1.64 16.16
N ARG A 200 13.93 1.25 17.42
CA ARG A 200 15.24 1.33 18.09
C ARG A 200 16.23 0.37 17.45
N GLU A 201 15.87 -0.90 17.29
CA GLU A 201 16.70 -1.91 16.62
C GLU A 201 17.14 -1.43 15.23
N LEU A 202 16.22 -0.92 14.41
CA LEU A 202 16.56 -0.41 13.08
C LEU A 202 17.54 0.78 13.11
N ARG A 203 17.47 1.64 14.14
CA ARG A 203 18.44 2.75 14.30
C ARG A 203 19.82 2.23 14.71
N GLU A 204 19.87 1.20 15.55
CA GLU A 204 21.12 0.55 15.94
C GLU A 204 21.76 -0.17 14.75
N TYR A 205 20.99 -0.92 13.96
CA TYR A 205 21.50 -1.51 12.72
C TYR A 205 21.98 -0.45 11.73
N ALA A 206 21.26 0.67 11.60
CA ALA A 206 21.66 1.77 10.72
C ALA A 206 22.93 2.51 11.22
N SER A 207 23.18 2.54 12.54
CA SER A 207 24.39 3.14 13.10
C SER A 207 25.61 2.21 12.98
N LEU A 208 25.41 0.89 13.01
CA LEU A 208 26.45 -0.09 12.71
C LEU A 208 26.83 -0.07 11.22
N LEU A 209 25.82 0.11 10.36
CA LEU A 209 26.00 0.28 8.92
C LEU A 209 26.25 1.73 8.54
N ARG A 210 26.72 2.59 9.47
CA ARG A 210 27.11 3.96 9.10
C ARG A 210 28.06 3.79 7.91
N PRO A 211 27.65 4.21 6.69
CA PRO A 211 28.57 4.22 5.58
C PRO A 211 29.78 4.97 6.13
N SER A 212 30.98 4.54 5.78
CA SER A 212 32.08 5.49 5.79
C SER A 212 31.70 6.57 4.78
N ASP A 213 30.83 7.50 5.19
CA ASP A 213 30.65 8.84 4.65
C ASP A 213 31.94 9.60 5.02
N GLY A 214 33.09 9.00 4.68
CA GLY A 214 34.25 9.71 4.22
C GLY A 214 33.78 10.46 2.98
N ARG A 215 33.07 11.56 3.23
CA ARG A 215 33.19 12.77 2.44
C ARG A 215 34.60 13.32 2.70
N GLU A 216 35.61 12.48 2.49
CA GLU A 216 36.96 12.91 2.29
C GLU A 216 36.93 13.73 1.01
N PRO A 217 37.48 14.95 1.03
CA PRO A 217 37.60 15.75 -0.17
C PRO A 217 38.29 14.90 -1.24
N PRO A 218 37.81 14.93 -2.51
CA PRO A 218 38.30 14.06 -3.58
C PRO A 218 39.81 14.22 -3.88
N ASP A 219 40.48 15.21 -3.27
CA ASP A 219 41.89 15.50 -3.49
C ASP A 219 42.87 14.76 -2.56
N VAL A 220 42.43 13.96 -1.58
CA VAL A 220 43.35 13.35 -0.59
C VAL A 220 43.43 11.82 -0.66
N LEU A 221 42.51 11.14 -1.36
CA LEU A 221 42.33 9.70 -1.22
C LEU A 221 43.04 8.79 -2.23
N LEU A 222 43.87 9.34 -3.11
CA LEU A 222 44.75 8.53 -3.96
C LEU A 222 46.18 8.98 -3.79
N ARG A 223 46.75 8.81 -2.59
CA ARG A 223 48.18 8.46 -2.57
C ARG A 223 48.24 7.00 -3.02
N PRO A 224 48.81 6.69 -4.19
CA PRO A 224 49.06 5.31 -4.57
C PRO A 224 49.80 4.66 -3.41
N ALA A 225 49.22 3.60 -2.85
CA ALA A 225 49.96 2.73 -1.95
C ALA A 225 51.22 2.32 -2.73
N PRO A 226 52.43 2.52 -2.19
CA PRO A 226 53.64 2.10 -2.86
C PRO A 226 53.47 0.63 -3.21
N ALA A 227 53.61 0.32 -4.50
CA ALA A 227 53.53 -1.03 -5.00
C ALA A 227 54.57 -1.86 -4.25
N THR A 228 54.09 -2.59 -3.25
CA THR A 228 54.90 -3.58 -2.57
C THR A 228 54.87 -4.75 -3.54
N PHE A 229 55.98 -4.97 -4.26
CA PHE A 229 56.17 -6.12 -5.13
C PHE A 229 56.33 -7.36 -4.25
N ASP A 230 55.26 -7.75 -3.57
CA ASP A 230 55.21 -9.03 -2.90
C ASP A 230 55.02 -10.12 -3.95
N SER A 231 55.89 -11.11 -3.86
CA SER A 231 56.06 -12.14 -4.85
C SER A 231 54.76 -12.94 -5.03
N PRO A 232 54.35 -13.26 -6.27
CA PRO A 232 53.07 -13.91 -6.58
C PRO A 232 52.91 -15.35 -6.03
N ASN A 233 53.84 -15.84 -5.22
CA ASN A 233 53.83 -17.17 -4.63
C ASN A 233 53.45 -17.20 -3.13
N GLU A 234 53.20 -16.06 -2.48
CA GLU A 234 52.88 -16.01 -1.04
C GLU A 234 51.39 -15.82 -0.71
N LEU A 235 50.51 -15.74 -1.71
CA LEU A 235 49.07 -15.66 -1.48
C LEU A 235 48.49 -17.04 -1.12
N LEU A 236 48.50 -17.31 0.18
CA LEU A 236 47.45 -17.97 0.96
C LEU A 236 47.00 -19.35 0.43
N ARG A 237 47.77 -20.39 0.78
CA ARG A 237 47.18 -21.70 1.04
C ARG A 237 46.31 -21.56 2.30
N ALA A 238 44.99 -21.66 2.14
CA ALA A 238 44.12 -21.88 3.28
C ALA A 238 44.48 -23.24 3.88
N GLU A 239 45.11 -23.24 5.05
CA GLU A 239 45.30 -24.47 5.82
C GLU A 239 43.91 -24.97 6.22
N SER A 240 43.43 -25.97 5.48
CA SER A 240 42.30 -26.80 5.83
C SER A 240 42.63 -27.53 7.13
N SER A 241 42.36 -26.88 8.26
CA SER A 241 42.27 -27.52 9.57
C SER A 241 40.94 -28.27 9.62
N GLU A 242 41.00 -29.52 9.18
CA GLU A 242 39.94 -30.50 9.28
C GLU A 242 39.76 -30.88 10.76
N PRO A 243 38.61 -30.59 11.41
CA PRO A 243 38.40 -30.98 12.80
C PRO A 243 38.13 -32.49 12.89
N GLU A 244 39.11 -33.19 13.44
CA GLU A 244 39.09 -34.59 13.84
C GLU A 244 37.89 -34.86 14.78
N ASN A 245 36.83 -35.44 14.21
CA ASN A 245 35.60 -35.82 14.90
C ASN A 245 35.84 -37.08 15.76
N LYS A 246 36.20 -36.89 17.03
CA LYS A 246 36.30 -37.98 18.00
C LYS A 246 34.91 -38.44 18.45
N VAL A 247 34.53 -39.62 17.95
CA VAL A 247 33.39 -40.43 18.40
C VAL A 247 33.58 -40.79 19.88
N VAL A 248 32.80 -40.16 20.75
CA VAL A 248 32.62 -40.61 22.14
C VAL A 248 31.60 -41.74 22.13
N LYS A 249 32.07 -42.97 22.38
CA LYS A 249 31.21 -44.10 22.73
C LYS A 249 30.72 -43.91 24.17
N LEU A 250 29.40 -43.95 24.34
CA LEU A 250 28.73 -44.27 25.60
C LEU A 250 28.17 -45.69 25.50
#